data_AF-A0A935V9W6-F1
#
_entry.id   AF-A0A935V9W6-F1
#
_cell.length_a   1.000
_cell.length_b   1.000
_cell.length_c   1.000
_cell.angle_alpha   90.00
_cell.angle_beta   90.00
_cell.angle_gamma   90.00
#
_symmetry.space_group_name_H-M   'P 1'
#
loop_
_entity.id
_entity.type
_entity.pdbx_description
1 polymer ?
#
loop_
_entity_poly.entity_id
_entity_poly.type
_entity_poly.pdbx_seq_one_letter_code
_entity_poly.pdbx_strand_id
1 'polypeptide(L)'
;MKKFTALLLVFILGISIFAQSGYFTVRTVRKGKDFSFPILNFRRNERVETKINQFLQLSELLGLADKKPKNIFEQVMINDGSIYGRKVALSYDVFANSPRILSVGFYNSMDGATTHWWNRYYNFNAQNGDRISLRDLFSDIGYEKFVELVVKRRSRSYRSEVARKVEPGDREAFLGLLEIIAHDDLSDFSIKAGSITIDGDNLLGKSLCCEGLNMEVVFNLRDFRQYLNEYGRIVFNLQSGNLAKFRSNTLPQLFKGTVDGKSPFVAILEIDGSDGVHGIYAYLKYRKGIYLTGDIEGKTPINRTCVA
;
A
#
# COMPACT_ATOMS: atom_id res chain seq x y z
N MET A 1 -56.63 14.82 -45.19
CA MET A 1 -56.10 15.52 -44.01
C MET A 1 -55.56 14.50 -43.02
N LYS A 2 -54.30 14.70 -42.60
CA LYS A 2 -53.54 14.06 -41.50
C LYS A 2 -53.22 12.55 -41.62
N LYS A 3 -52.04 12.30 -42.21
CA LYS A 3 -51.24 11.08 -42.06
C LYS A 3 -50.78 10.98 -40.61
N PHE A 4 -51.03 9.85 -39.94
CA PHE A 4 -50.40 9.52 -38.65
C PHE A 4 -49.35 8.45 -38.90
N THR A 5 -48.10 8.89 -39.01
CA THR A 5 -46.92 8.04 -39.05
C THR A 5 -46.52 7.76 -37.61
N ALA A 6 -46.76 6.54 -37.13
CA ALA A 6 -46.27 6.11 -35.82
C ALA A 6 -44.77 5.81 -35.95
N LEU A 7 -43.94 6.72 -35.44
CA LEU A 7 -42.50 6.57 -35.35
C LEU A 7 -42.17 5.63 -34.18
N LEU A 8 -41.75 4.41 -34.49
CA LEU A 8 -41.24 3.44 -33.52
C LEU A 8 -39.84 3.90 -33.07
N LEU A 9 -39.77 4.58 -31.92
CA LEU A 9 -38.50 4.99 -31.30
C LEU A 9 -37.89 3.77 -30.59
N VAL A 10 -37.02 3.03 -31.28
CA VAL A 10 -36.19 1.99 -30.66
C VAL A 10 -35.11 2.68 -29.84
N PHE A 11 -35.35 2.84 -28.54
CA PHE A 11 -34.32 3.20 -27.57
C PHE A 11 -33.37 1.99 -27.44
N ILE A 12 -32.30 1.97 -28.25
CA ILE A 12 -31.13 1.15 -27.94
C ILE A 12 -30.47 1.83 -26.73
N LEU A 13 -30.92 1.45 -25.54
CA LEU A 13 -30.15 1.63 -24.31
C LEU A 13 -28.87 0.80 -24.48
N GLY A 14 -27.86 1.43 -25.08
CA GLY A 14 -26.48 0.98 -25.01
C GLY A 14 -26.05 1.05 -23.56
N ILE A 15 -26.35 -0.02 -22.80
CA ILE A 15 -25.70 -0.27 -21.53
C ILE A 15 -24.27 -0.66 -21.89
N SER A 16 -23.41 0.34 -22.08
CA SER A 16 -21.97 0.15 -22.06
C SER A 16 -21.60 -0.20 -20.63
N ILE A 17 -21.75 -1.48 -20.26
CA ILE A 17 -21.01 -2.05 -19.15
C ILE A 17 -19.55 -2.09 -19.61
N PHE A 18 -18.87 -0.95 -19.59
CA PHE A 18 -17.42 -0.93 -19.47
C PHE A 18 -17.11 -1.46 -18.07
N ALA A 19 -17.19 -2.78 -17.91
CA ALA A 19 -16.35 -3.44 -16.94
C ALA A 19 -14.93 -3.17 -17.44
N GLN A 20 -14.31 -2.08 -16.97
CA GLN A 20 -12.87 -1.92 -17.10
C GLN A 20 -12.28 -3.11 -16.34
N SER A 21 -12.00 -4.20 -17.06
CA SER A 21 -11.14 -5.25 -16.55
C SER A 21 -9.80 -4.57 -16.35
N GLY A 22 -9.50 -4.20 -15.09
CA GLY A 22 -8.21 -3.62 -14.74
C GLY A 22 -7.07 -4.52 -15.22
N TYR A 23 -5.87 -3.96 -15.28
CA TYR A 23 -4.70 -4.67 -15.83
C TYR A 23 -4.50 -6.07 -15.19
N PHE A 24 -4.68 -6.16 -13.88
CA PHE A 24 -4.87 -7.42 -13.16
C PHE A 24 -6.37 -7.74 -13.01
N THR A 25 -6.73 -9.02 -13.21
CA THR A 25 -8.02 -9.53 -12.71
C THR A 25 -7.92 -9.72 -11.21
N VAL A 26 -8.78 -9.07 -10.43
CA VAL A 26 -8.79 -9.16 -8.96
C VAL A 26 -9.90 -10.10 -8.53
N ARG A 27 -9.53 -11.20 -7.85
CA ARG A 27 -10.47 -12.11 -7.21
C ARG A 27 -10.47 -11.87 -5.71
N THR A 28 -11.61 -11.44 -5.17
CA THR A 28 -11.77 -11.28 -3.72
C THR A 28 -11.99 -12.63 -3.05
N VAL A 29 -11.15 -12.96 -2.07
CA VAL A 29 -11.41 -14.03 -1.10
C VAL A 29 -12.03 -13.40 0.14
N ARG A 30 -13.12 -14.00 0.67
CA ARG A 30 -13.83 -13.50 1.85
C ARG A 30 -13.93 -14.56 2.94
N LYS A 31 -14.01 -14.12 4.19
CA LYS A 31 -14.48 -14.92 5.32
C LYS A 31 -15.43 -14.06 6.16
N GLY A 32 -16.72 -14.39 6.10
CA GLY A 32 -17.75 -13.54 6.69
C GLY A 32 -17.75 -12.14 6.09
N LYS A 33 -18.19 -11.15 6.89
CA LYS A 33 -18.23 -9.73 6.51
C LYS A 33 -16.92 -8.99 6.82
N ASP A 34 -16.15 -9.48 7.79
CA ASP A 34 -15.03 -8.74 8.38
C ASP A 34 -13.69 -9.00 7.65
N PHE A 35 -13.60 -10.06 6.85
CA PHE A 35 -12.38 -10.41 6.12
C PHE A 35 -12.57 -10.43 4.60
N SER A 36 -11.71 -9.71 3.91
CA SER A 36 -11.57 -9.72 2.47
C SER A 36 -10.12 -9.48 2.05
N PHE A 37 -9.69 -10.16 1.00
CA PHE A 37 -8.32 -10.08 0.50
C PHE A 37 -8.28 -10.21 -1.04
N PRO A 38 -7.43 -9.43 -1.74
CA PRO A 38 -7.27 -9.54 -3.18
C PRO A 38 -6.32 -10.68 -3.56
N ILE A 39 -6.76 -11.54 -4.49
CA ILE A 39 -5.87 -12.43 -5.23
C ILE A 39 -5.81 -11.95 -6.68
N LEU A 40 -4.63 -11.50 -7.10
CA LEU A 40 -4.40 -10.95 -8.42
C LEU A 40 -4.13 -12.08 -9.42
N ASN A 41 -4.67 -11.93 -10.63
CA ASN A 41 -4.38 -12.79 -11.76
C ASN A 41 -4.05 -11.94 -13.00
N PHE A 42 -3.05 -12.36 -13.76
CA PHE A 42 -2.46 -11.72 -14.91
C PHE A 42 -2.00 -12.78 -15.91
N ARG A 43 -2.90 -13.10 -16.83
CA ARG A 43 -2.73 -14.16 -17.84
C ARG A 43 -1.48 -14.04 -18.70
N ARG A 44 -0.84 -12.86 -18.77
CA ARG A 44 0.32 -12.61 -19.64
C ARG A 44 1.66 -12.85 -18.93
N ASN A 45 1.72 -12.79 -17.60
CA ASN A 45 2.97 -12.97 -16.85
C ASN A 45 2.72 -13.42 -15.40
N GLU A 46 2.73 -14.73 -15.17
CA GLU A 46 2.51 -15.34 -13.86
C GLU A 46 3.59 -14.96 -12.82
N ARG A 47 4.79 -14.53 -13.26
CA ARG A 47 5.88 -14.16 -12.34
C ARG A 47 5.56 -12.87 -11.59
N VAL A 48 4.95 -11.91 -12.29
CA VAL A 48 4.59 -10.59 -11.73
C VAL A 48 3.44 -10.74 -10.73
N GLU A 49 2.35 -11.40 -11.11
CA GLU A 49 1.24 -11.65 -10.18
C GLU A 49 1.71 -12.45 -8.96
N THR A 50 2.59 -13.44 -9.15
CA THR A 50 3.07 -14.30 -8.06
C THR A 50 3.90 -13.48 -7.09
N LYS A 51 4.77 -12.59 -7.58
CA LYS A 51 5.56 -11.69 -6.74
C LYS A 51 4.65 -10.79 -5.91
N ILE A 52 3.68 -10.12 -6.52
CA ILE A 52 2.78 -9.21 -5.81
C ILE A 52 1.91 -9.97 -4.80
N ASN A 53 1.30 -11.08 -5.21
CA ASN A 53 0.48 -11.90 -4.31
C ASN A 53 1.30 -12.44 -3.13
N GLN A 54 2.52 -12.92 -3.35
CA GLN A 54 3.41 -13.38 -2.28
C GLN A 54 3.77 -12.26 -1.32
N PHE A 55 4.07 -11.06 -1.84
CA PHE A 55 4.34 -9.89 -1.01
C PHE A 55 3.13 -9.58 -0.11
N LEU A 56 1.95 -9.36 -0.71
CA LEU A 56 0.74 -9.01 0.04
C LEU A 56 0.35 -10.09 1.06
N GLN A 57 0.48 -11.37 0.70
CA GLN A 57 0.16 -12.48 1.59
C GLN A 57 1.10 -12.54 2.80
N LEU A 58 2.41 -12.39 2.60
CA LEU A 58 3.34 -12.32 3.73
C LEU A 58 3.08 -11.09 4.60
N SER A 59 2.85 -9.92 4.00
CA SER A 59 2.66 -8.67 4.74
C SER A 59 1.36 -8.64 5.57
N GLU A 60 0.27 -9.20 5.05
CA GLU A 60 -1.08 -9.04 5.64
C GLU A 60 -1.69 -10.31 6.22
N LEU A 61 -1.26 -11.48 5.76
CA LEU A 61 -1.77 -12.80 6.19
C LEU A 61 -0.73 -13.63 6.95
N LEU A 62 0.50 -13.10 7.11
CA LEU A 62 1.61 -13.74 7.79
C LEU A 62 2.00 -15.12 7.21
N GLY A 63 1.65 -15.38 5.95
CA GLY A 63 1.89 -16.67 5.31
C GLY A 63 1.37 -16.69 3.88
N LEU A 64 1.72 -17.73 3.13
CA LEU A 64 1.32 -17.90 1.74
C LEU A 64 0.08 -18.79 1.64
N ALA A 65 -0.88 -18.39 0.82
CA ALA A 65 -2.11 -19.16 0.60
C ALA A 65 -1.83 -20.49 -0.11
N ASP A 66 -2.33 -21.61 0.42
CA ASP A 66 -2.20 -22.93 -0.21
C ASP A 66 -2.83 -23.00 -1.61
N LYS A 67 -2.43 -24.02 -2.39
CA LYS A 67 -3.10 -24.32 -3.68
C LYS A 67 -4.57 -24.77 -3.50
N LYS A 68 -4.94 -25.25 -2.31
CA LYS A 68 -6.29 -25.67 -1.92
C LYS A 68 -6.63 -25.11 -0.53
N PRO A 69 -6.78 -23.78 -0.37
CA PRO A 69 -6.92 -23.20 0.94
C PRO A 69 -8.32 -23.52 1.50
N LYS A 70 -8.40 -24.10 2.71
CA LYS A 70 -9.65 -24.07 3.49
C LYS A 70 -9.96 -22.64 3.94
N ASN A 71 -8.93 -21.88 4.33
CA ASN A 71 -9.04 -20.49 4.78
C ASN A 71 -7.69 -19.76 4.71
N ILE A 72 -7.53 -18.73 3.88
CA ILE A 72 -6.27 -17.98 3.77
C ILE A 72 -5.99 -17.07 4.99
N PHE A 73 -7.01 -16.79 5.81
CA PHE A 73 -6.92 -15.90 6.97
C PHE A 73 -6.52 -16.64 8.25
N GLU A 74 -6.29 -17.95 8.20
CA GLU A 74 -6.12 -18.78 9.40
C GLU A 74 -5.01 -18.27 10.32
N GLN A 75 -3.84 -17.92 9.77
CA GLN A 75 -2.67 -17.54 10.58
C GLN A 75 -2.90 -16.23 11.35
N VAL A 76 -3.51 -15.21 10.73
CA VAL A 76 -3.77 -13.91 11.37
C VAL A 76 -4.92 -13.92 12.37
N MET A 77 -5.74 -14.98 12.37
CA MET A 77 -6.86 -15.14 13.29
C MET A 77 -6.49 -15.92 14.56
N ILE A 78 -5.28 -16.46 14.65
CA ILE A 78 -4.78 -17.13 15.85
C ILE A 78 -4.53 -16.05 16.91
N ASN A 79 -5.11 -16.22 18.10
CA ASN A 79 -4.73 -15.43 19.25
C ASN A 79 -3.41 -15.99 19.78
N ASP A 80 -2.35 -15.21 19.69
CA ASP A 80 -1.01 -15.59 20.12
C ASP A 80 -0.75 -15.34 21.63
N GLY A 81 -1.76 -14.84 22.34
CA GLY A 81 -1.66 -14.49 23.76
C GLY A 81 -0.95 -13.15 24.03
N SER A 82 -0.57 -12.42 22.98
CA SER A 82 -0.02 -11.07 23.11
C SER A 82 -1.12 -10.06 23.49
N ILE A 83 -0.70 -8.85 23.90
CA ILE A 83 -1.62 -7.74 24.19
C ILE A 83 -2.43 -7.30 22.98
N TYR A 84 -1.93 -7.57 21.76
CA TYR A 84 -2.59 -7.23 20.49
C TYR A 84 -3.55 -8.34 20.03
N GLY A 85 -3.35 -9.57 20.50
CA GLY A 85 -4.24 -10.69 20.26
C GLY A 85 -4.30 -11.12 18.79
N ARG A 86 -5.51 -11.13 18.21
CA ARG A 86 -5.73 -11.64 16.84
C ARG A 86 -6.30 -10.58 15.92
N LYS A 87 -6.08 -10.71 14.61
CA LYS A 87 -6.79 -9.90 13.61
C LYS A 87 -8.27 -10.27 13.64
N VAL A 88 -9.14 -9.26 13.74
CA VAL A 88 -10.61 -9.41 13.76
C VAL A 88 -11.28 -8.84 12.53
N ALA A 89 -10.63 -7.90 11.83
CA ALA A 89 -11.04 -7.46 10.51
C ALA A 89 -9.84 -7.21 9.59
N LEU A 90 -10.04 -7.50 8.30
CA LEU A 90 -9.12 -7.21 7.21
C LEU A 90 -9.94 -6.87 5.98
N SER A 91 -9.84 -5.66 5.49
CA SER A 91 -10.46 -5.28 4.21
C SER A 91 -9.45 -4.58 3.32
N TYR A 92 -9.79 -4.44 2.03
CA TYR A 92 -8.90 -3.81 1.08
C TYR A 92 -9.67 -3.01 0.03
N ASP A 93 -8.99 -2.01 -0.52
CA ASP A 93 -9.42 -1.24 -1.68
C ASP A 93 -8.34 -1.22 -2.76
N VAL A 94 -8.77 -1.17 -4.02
CA VAL A 94 -7.87 -0.99 -5.18
C VAL A 94 -8.00 0.45 -5.67
N PHE A 95 -6.97 1.24 -5.44
CA PHE A 95 -6.91 2.65 -5.82
C PHE A 95 -6.52 2.85 -7.29
N ALA A 96 -5.67 1.97 -7.82
CA ALA A 96 -5.29 1.95 -9.22
C ALA A 96 -4.98 0.53 -9.69
N ASN A 97 -5.37 0.20 -10.92
CA ASN A 97 -5.08 -1.10 -11.55
C ASN A 97 -4.85 -0.91 -13.06
N SER A 98 -3.65 -0.46 -13.41
CA SER A 98 -3.26 -0.07 -14.76
C SER A 98 -1.98 -0.81 -15.19
N PRO A 99 -1.61 -0.76 -16.49
CA PRO A 99 -0.33 -1.30 -16.95
C PRO A 99 0.92 -0.64 -16.35
N ARG A 100 0.76 0.47 -15.60
CA ARG A 100 1.87 1.21 -14.98
C ARG A 100 1.98 0.92 -13.49
N ILE A 101 0.84 0.93 -12.82
CA ILE A 101 0.76 0.83 -11.38
C ILE A 101 -0.45 0.03 -10.93
N LEU A 102 -0.22 -0.77 -9.89
CA LEU A 102 -1.24 -1.30 -9.01
C LEU A 102 -1.09 -0.60 -7.65
N SER A 103 -2.15 -0.02 -7.13
CA SER A 103 -2.19 0.60 -5.80
C SER A 103 -3.32 -0.02 -4.99
N VAL A 104 -3.00 -0.59 -3.83
CA VAL A 104 -3.92 -1.31 -2.96
C VAL A 104 -3.72 -0.85 -1.53
N GLY A 105 -4.81 -0.53 -0.82
CA GLY A 105 -4.77 -0.27 0.62
C GLY A 105 -5.46 -1.39 1.39
N PHE A 106 -5.03 -1.61 2.62
CA PHE A 106 -5.59 -2.55 3.57
C PHE A 106 -5.98 -1.83 4.84
N TYR A 107 -7.17 -2.12 5.33
CA TYR A 107 -7.70 -1.60 6.59
C TYR A 107 -7.83 -2.76 7.55
N ASN A 108 -7.14 -2.65 8.68
CA ASN A 108 -6.94 -3.73 9.61
C ASN A 108 -7.52 -3.39 10.97
N SER A 109 -7.97 -4.42 11.68
CA SER A 109 -8.12 -4.32 13.13
C SER A 109 -7.71 -5.60 13.85
N MET A 110 -7.14 -5.43 15.04
CA MET A 110 -6.77 -6.50 15.96
C MET A 110 -7.43 -6.27 17.31
N ASP A 111 -7.88 -7.36 17.93
CA ASP A 111 -8.42 -7.36 19.29
C ASP A 111 -7.57 -8.25 20.21
N GLY A 112 -7.07 -7.63 21.28
CA GLY A 112 -6.46 -8.28 22.44
C GLY A 112 -6.96 -7.63 23.72
N ALA A 113 -6.08 -7.02 24.51
CA ALA A 113 -6.47 -6.21 25.65
C ALA A 113 -7.22 -4.93 25.22
N THR A 114 -6.87 -4.41 24.04
CA THR A 114 -7.54 -3.29 23.40
C THR A 114 -7.65 -3.53 21.90
N THR A 115 -8.61 -2.85 21.25
CA THR A 115 -8.69 -2.84 19.79
C THR A 115 -7.68 -1.86 19.22
N HIS A 116 -6.97 -2.30 18.18
CA HIS A 116 -6.06 -1.49 17.39
C HIS A 116 -6.51 -1.50 15.94
N TRP A 117 -6.44 -0.35 15.28
CA TRP A 117 -6.71 -0.19 13.86
C TRP A 117 -5.48 0.40 13.18
N TRP A 118 -5.24 -0.02 11.95
CA TRP A 118 -4.22 0.61 11.13
C TRP A 118 -4.50 0.37 9.64
N ASN A 119 -4.04 1.32 8.84
CA ASN A 119 -4.09 1.27 7.39
C ASN A 119 -2.72 0.86 6.86
N ARG A 120 -2.65 0.19 5.70
CA ARG A 120 -1.38 -0.06 5.01
C ARG A 120 -1.59 0.08 3.52
N TYR A 121 -0.66 0.76 2.85
CA TYR A 121 -0.75 1.00 1.43
C TYR A 121 0.42 0.39 0.69
N TYR A 122 0.12 -0.26 -0.43
CA TYR A 122 1.09 -0.91 -1.29
C TYR A 122 0.92 -0.43 -2.72
N ASN A 123 1.99 0.13 -3.25
CA ASN A 123 2.08 0.56 -4.64
C ASN A 123 3.06 -0.38 -5.35
N PHE A 124 2.67 -0.96 -6.48
CA PHE A 124 3.51 -1.88 -7.24
C PHE A 124 3.67 -1.42 -8.67
N ASN A 125 4.87 -1.60 -9.20
CA ASN A 125 5.10 -1.54 -10.63
C ASN A 125 4.41 -2.73 -11.28
N ALA A 126 3.39 -2.45 -12.07
CA ALA A 126 2.54 -3.49 -12.66
C ALA A 126 3.26 -4.38 -13.69
N GLN A 127 4.45 -3.99 -14.17
CA GLN A 127 5.19 -4.73 -15.18
C GLN A 127 6.26 -5.68 -14.63
N ASN A 128 6.73 -5.47 -13.40
CA ASN A 128 7.77 -6.31 -12.78
C ASN A 128 7.41 -6.82 -11.36
N GLY A 129 6.41 -6.25 -10.71
CA GLY A 129 5.95 -6.64 -9.38
C GLY A 129 6.78 -6.10 -8.21
N ASP A 130 7.68 -5.15 -8.44
CA ASP A 130 8.42 -4.44 -7.38
C ASP A 130 7.47 -3.50 -6.63
N ARG A 131 7.63 -3.44 -5.30
CA ARG A 131 6.99 -2.39 -4.50
C ARG A 131 7.62 -1.05 -4.85
N ILE A 132 6.81 0.00 -4.90
CA ILE A 132 7.20 1.37 -5.15
C ILE A 132 7.09 2.08 -3.79
N SER A 133 8.21 2.59 -3.31
CA SER A 133 8.22 3.58 -2.23
C SER A 133 7.93 4.97 -2.79
N LEU A 134 7.54 5.91 -1.93
CA LEU A 134 7.29 7.28 -2.37
C LEU A 134 8.56 7.90 -2.98
N ARG A 135 9.72 7.65 -2.36
CA ARG A 135 11.04 8.12 -2.82
C ARG A 135 11.38 7.68 -4.25
N ASP A 136 10.99 6.47 -4.64
CA ASP A 136 11.30 5.93 -5.98
C ASP A 136 10.75 6.79 -7.14
N LEU A 137 9.73 7.63 -6.88
CA LEU A 137 9.07 8.46 -7.89
C LEU A 137 9.78 9.79 -8.16
N PHE A 138 10.69 10.20 -7.28
CA PHE A 138 11.27 11.54 -7.28
C PHE A 138 12.77 11.50 -7.53
N SER A 139 13.32 12.61 -8.02
CA SER A 139 14.76 12.84 -7.90
C SER A 139 15.11 13.06 -6.43
N ASP A 140 16.38 12.91 -6.02
CA ASP A 140 16.76 13.11 -4.62
C ASP A 140 16.35 14.50 -4.10
N ILE A 141 16.70 15.55 -4.83
CA ILE A 141 16.29 16.94 -4.51
C ILE A 141 14.76 17.10 -4.63
N GLY A 142 14.15 16.48 -5.64
CA GLY A 142 12.70 16.53 -5.83
C GLY A 142 11.92 15.89 -4.68
N TYR A 143 12.46 14.82 -4.09
CA TYR A 143 11.85 14.13 -2.96
C TYR A 143 11.83 15.06 -1.74
N GLU A 144 12.96 15.68 -1.40
CA GLU A 144 13.05 16.64 -0.29
C GLU A 144 12.04 17.79 -0.47
N LYS A 145 11.93 18.35 -1.68
CA LYS A 145 10.92 19.38 -1.99
C LYS A 145 9.50 18.90 -1.91
N PHE A 146 9.24 17.64 -2.28
CA PHE A 146 7.92 17.06 -2.11
C PHE A 146 7.59 16.83 -0.63
N VAL A 147 8.53 16.36 0.18
CA VAL A 147 8.36 16.19 1.64
C VAL A 147 8.06 17.53 2.31
N GLU A 148 8.80 18.59 2.00
CA GLU A 148 8.52 19.96 2.49
C GLU A 148 7.07 20.39 2.18
N LEU A 149 6.61 20.10 0.94
CA LEU A 149 5.25 20.38 0.51
C LEU A 149 4.21 19.54 1.27
N VAL A 150 4.51 18.27 1.52
CA VAL A 150 3.64 17.34 2.26
C VAL A 150 3.46 17.81 3.70
N VAL A 151 4.55 18.04 4.43
CA VAL A 151 4.52 18.52 5.82
C VAL A 151 3.70 19.82 5.91
N LYS A 152 3.99 20.80 5.04
CA LYS A 152 3.27 22.08 5.04
C LYS A 152 1.77 21.92 4.82
N ARG A 153 1.36 21.07 3.87
CA ARG A 153 -0.08 20.87 3.55
C ARG A 153 -0.78 20.06 4.64
N ARG A 154 -0.15 19.00 5.16
CA ARG A 154 -0.66 18.18 6.26
C ARG A 154 -0.82 18.97 7.55
N SER A 155 0.22 19.70 7.98
CA SER A 155 0.13 20.54 9.18
C SER A 155 -0.99 21.58 9.08
N ARG A 156 -1.20 22.19 7.91
CA ARG A 156 -2.31 23.14 7.71
C ARG A 156 -3.67 22.45 7.78
N SER A 157 -3.83 21.32 7.07
CA SER A 157 -5.08 20.55 7.05
C SER A 157 -5.43 20.06 8.46
N TYR A 158 -4.45 19.51 9.17
CA TYR A 158 -4.61 19.00 10.53
C TYR A 158 -5.03 20.09 11.52
N ARG A 159 -4.38 21.26 11.50
CA ARG A 159 -4.81 22.41 12.32
C ARG A 159 -6.26 22.80 12.06
N SER A 160 -6.70 22.75 10.79
CA SER A 160 -8.09 23.03 10.43
C SER A 160 -9.05 21.97 10.94
N GLU A 161 -8.68 20.69 10.90
CA GLU A 161 -9.49 19.59 11.44
C GLU A 161 -9.63 19.71 12.96
N VAL A 162 -8.53 19.93 13.67
CA VAL A 162 -8.52 20.13 15.14
C VAL A 162 -9.38 21.33 15.52
N ALA A 163 -9.24 22.47 14.84
CA ALA A 163 -10.04 23.65 15.12
C ALA A 163 -11.55 23.46 14.87
N ARG A 164 -11.92 22.54 13.97
CA ARG A 164 -13.30 22.28 13.57
C ARG A 164 -13.98 21.23 14.45
N LYS A 165 -13.25 20.19 14.87
CA LYS A 165 -13.82 18.99 15.49
C LYS A 165 -13.48 18.82 16.96
N VAL A 166 -12.38 19.41 17.43
CA VAL A 166 -11.91 19.25 18.81
C VAL A 166 -12.33 20.45 19.65
N GLU A 167 -12.84 20.17 20.85
CA GLU A 167 -13.23 21.16 21.83
C GLU A 167 -12.07 22.09 22.19
N PRO A 168 -12.28 23.42 22.33
CA PRO A 168 -11.20 24.39 22.53
C PRO A 168 -10.21 24.05 23.66
N GLY A 169 -10.70 23.46 24.76
CA GLY A 169 -9.88 23.09 25.91
C GLY A 169 -8.91 21.93 25.65
N ASP A 170 -9.20 21.08 24.67
CA ASP A 170 -8.41 19.88 24.39
C ASP A 170 -7.44 20.05 23.21
N ARG A 171 -7.58 21.13 22.43
CA ARG A 171 -6.82 21.35 21.19
C ARG A 171 -5.31 21.31 21.37
N GLU A 172 -4.79 21.79 22.50
CA GLU A 172 -3.36 21.81 22.76
C GLU A 172 -2.76 20.39 22.72
N ALA A 173 -3.45 19.42 23.33
CA ALA A 173 -3.02 18.02 23.32
C ALA A 173 -2.97 17.44 21.91
N PHE A 174 -3.92 17.80 21.04
CA PHE A 174 -3.94 17.37 19.64
C PHE A 174 -2.83 18.03 18.82
N LEU A 175 -2.56 19.32 19.05
CA LEU A 175 -1.55 20.05 18.30
C LEU A 175 -0.12 19.51 18.51
N GLY A 176 0.13 18.73 19.57
CA GLY A 176 1.38 17.99 19.75
C GLY A 176 1.71 17.02 18.60
N LEU A 177 0.70 16.51 17.89
CA LEU A 177 0.88 15.61 16.74
C LEU A 177 1.61 16.28 15.56
N LEU A 178 1.66 17.62 15.53
CA LEU A 178 2.34 18.35 14.46
C LEU A 178 3.84 18.06 14.38
N GLU A 179 4.47 17.76 15.52
CA GLU A 179 5.89 17.37 15.56
C GLU A 179 6.09 15.99 14.90
N ILE A 180 5.16 15.07 15.14
CA ILE A 180 5.16 13.74 14.52
C ILE A 180 4.91 13.85 13.02
N ILE A 181 3.94 14.68 12.59
CA ILE A 181 3.68 14.93 11.17
C ILE A 181 4.91 15.47 10.43
N ALA A 182 5.76 16.25 11.11
CA ALA A 182 6.99 16.81 10.52
C ALA A 182 8.07 15.75 10.26
N HIS A 183 8.03 14.61 10.95
CA HIS A 183 9.02 13.54 10.89
C HIS A 183 8.47 12.20 10.38
N ASP A 184 7.24 12.20 9.87
CA ASP A 184 6.59 11.02 9.29
C ASP A 184 7.40 10.47 8.10
N ASP A 185 7.50 9.14 8.00
CA ASP A 185 8.27 8.45 6.96
C ASP A 185 7.55 8.43 5.59
N LEU A 186 6.27 8.81 5.58
CA LEU A 186 5.39 8.89 4.40
C LEU A 186 5.23 7.55 3.68
N SER A 187 5.31 6.44 4.42
CA SER A 187 5.08 5.08 3.91
C SER A 187 3.61 4.80 3.60
N ASP A 188 2.69 5.49 4.28
CA ASP A 188 1.24 5.37 4.10
C ASP A 188 0.72 6.28 2.99
N PHE A 189 0.86 5.83 1.74
CA PHE A 189 0.38 6.57 0.58
C PHE A 189 -0.24 5.69 -0.50
N SER A 190 -1.23 6.22 -1.20
CA SER A 190 -1.84 5.60 -2.38
C SER A 190 -1.67 6.45 -3.63
N ILE A 191 -1.71 5.79 -4.79
CA ILE A 191 -1.69 6.45 -6.11
C ILE A 191 -3.00 6.14 -6.83
N LYS A 192 -3.71 7.19 -7.22
CA LYS A 192 -4.99 7.10 -7.92
C LYS A 192 -5.09 8.20 -8.96
N ALA A 193 -5.43 7.87 -10.20
CA ALA A 193 -5.79 8.86 -11.23
C ALA A 193 -4.85 10.08 -11.37
N GLY A 194 -3.53 9.89 -11.24
CA GLY A 194 -2.56 10.99 -11.35
C GLY A 194 -2.36 11.83 -10.08
N SER A 195 -2.91 11.39 -8.94
CA SER A 195 -2.66 11.97 -7.63
C SER A 195 -1.94 11.00 -6.70
N ILE A 196 -1.26 11.57 -5.72
CA ILE A 196 -0.72 10.88 -4.56
C ILE A 196 -1.56 11.32 -3.36
N THR A 197 -2.12 10.38 -2.61
CA THR A 197 -2.77 10.64 -1.31
C THR A 197 -1.83 10.16 -0.22
N ILE A 198 -1.53 11.04 0.74
CA ILE A 198 -0.84 10.69 1.97
C ILE A 198 -1.90 10.51 3.05
N ASP A 199 -1.93 9.34 3.67
CA ASP A 199 -2.79 9.03 4.81
C ASP A 199 -1.99 9.19 6.10
N GLY A 200 -2.55 9.87 7.09
CA GLY A 200 -1.94 10.08 8.41
C GLY A 200 -2.69 9.43 9.55
N ASP A 201 -3.70 8.61 9.29
CA ASP A 201 -4.55 8.01 10.32
C ASP A 201 -3.73 7.15 11.30
N ASN A 202 -2.69 6.47 10.81
CA ASN A 202 -1.79 5.67 11.65
C ASN A 202 -0.99 6.51 12.67
N LEU A 203 -0.90 7.82 12.49
CA LEU A 203 -0.27 8.72 13.48
C LEU A 203 -1.20 9.00 14.67
N LEU A 204 -2.51 8.77 14.52
CA LEU A 204 -3.47 8.98 15.60
C LEU A 204 -3.35 7.85 16.63
N GLY A 205 -2.72 8.18 17.75
CA GLY A 205 -2.76 7.32 18.93
C GLY A 205 -4.21 7.05 19.37
N LYS A 206 -4.39 5.99 20.16
CA LYS A 206 -5.72 5.51 20.59
C LYS A 206 -6.59 6.62 21.24
N SER A 207 -5.99 7.56 21.95
CA SER A 207 -6.70 8.67 22.58
C SER A 207 -7.25 9.71 21.57
N LEU A 208 -6.73 9.72 20.33
CA LEU A 208 -7.07 10.72 19.32
C LEU A 208 -7.92 10.13 18.17
N CYS A 209 -7.88 8.81 17.97
CA CYS A 209 -8.50 8.16 16.81
C CYS A 209 -10.04 8.26 16.77
N CYS A 210 -10.68 8.54 17.90
CA CYS A 210 -12.14 8.59 18.03
C CYS A 210 -12.77 9.94 17.65
N GLU A 211 -11.96 10.97 17.38
CA GLU A 211 -12.46 12.31 17.00
C GLU A 211 -12.86 12.43 15.52
N GLY A 212 -12.66 11.36 14.74
CA GLY A 212 -12.99 11.33 13.32
C GLY A 212 -12.25 12.40 12.50
N LEU A 213 -11.03 12.77 12.89
CA LEU A 213 -10.19 13.72 12.15
C LEU A 213 -9.84 13.15 10.78
N ASN A 214 -9.95 13.95 9.73
CA ASN A 214 -9.50 13.53 8.41
C ASN A 214 -8.00 13.80 8.26
N MET A 215 -7.19 12.74 8.24
CA MET A 215 -5.74 12.84 8.12
C MET A 215 -5.23 12.73 6.68
N GLU A 216 -6.12 12.48 5.72
CA GLU A 216 -5.74 12.35 4.31
C GLU A 216 -5.48 13.70 3.66
N VAL A 217 -4.40 13.77 2.87
CA VAL A 217 -4.09 14.92 2.02
C VAL A 217 -3.75 14.47 0.61
N VAL A 218 -4.44 15.05 -0.37
CA VAL A 218 -4.25 14.75 -1.79
C VAL A 218 -3.32 15.76 -2.46
N PHE A 219 -2.39 15.24 -3.26
CA PHE A 219 -1.52 15.99 -4.15
C PHE A 219 -1.83 15.59 -5.59
N ASN A 220 -2.25 16.56 -6.40
CA ASN A 220 -2.50 16.34 -7.82
C ASN A 220 -1.20 16.50 -8.61
N LEU A 221 -1.11 15.92 -9.81
CA LEU A 221 0.10 15.95 -10.64
C LEU A 221 0.74 17.34 -10.78
N ARG A 222 -0.09 18.40 -10.88
CA ARG A 222 0.40 19.79 -10.96
C ARG A 222 1.23 20.25 -9.75
N ASP A 223 1.00 19.66 -8.58
CA ASP A 223 1.67 19.99 -7.33
C ASP A 223 3.12 19.49 -7.32
N PHE A 224 3.42 18.40 -8.03
CA PHE A 224 4.68 17.68 -7.85
C PHE A 224 5.39 17.24 -9.14
N ARG A 225 4.78 17.42 -10.33
CA ARG A 225 5.33 16.95 -11.62
C ARG A 225 6.76 17.41 -11.90
N GLN A 226 7.15 18.58 -11.40
CA GLN A 226 8.50 19.13 -11.60
C GLN A 226 9.57 18.41 -10.78
N TYR A 227 9.18 17.70 -9.72
CA TYR A 227 10.08 17.02 -8.79
C TYR A 227 10.34 15.55 -9.17
N LEU A 228 9.54 15.00 -10.10
CA LEU A 228 9.62 13.60 -10.52
C LEU A 228 10.95 13.28 -11.23
N ASN A 229 11.49 12.09 -10.95
CA ASN A 229 12.55 11.49 -11.76
C ASN A 229 11.97 10.89 -13.06
N GLU A 230 12.82 10.25 -13.87
CA GLU A 230 12.38 9.59 -15.11
C GLU A 230 11.31 8.52 -14.84
N TYR A 231 11.52 7.66 -13.85
CA TYR A 231 10.57 6.61 -13.48
C TYR A 231 9.20 7.17 -13.08
N GLY A 232 9.17 8.16 -12.18
CA GLY A 232 7.96 8.85 -11.77
C GLY A 232 7.22 9.50 -12.95
N ARG A 233 7.94 10.13 -13.88
CA ARG A 233 7.33 10.68 -15.11
C ARG A 233 6.66 9.59 -15.96
N ILE A 234 7.24 8.39 -16.04
CA ILE A 234 6.62 7.27 -16.75
C ILE A 234 5.39 6.75 -15.99
N VAL A 235 5.49 6.57 -14.66
CA VAL A 235 4.36 6.13 -13.80
C VAL A 235 3.16 7.07 -13.96
N PHE A 236 3.39 8.39 -13.95
CA PHE A 236 2.35 9.41 -14.10
C PHE A 236 2.03 9.77 -15.57
N ASN A 237 2.48 8.97 -16.53
CA ASN A 237 2.18 9.12 -17.96
C ASN A 237 2.56 10.50 -18.54
N LEU A 238 3.62 11.10 -18.01
CA LEU A 238 4.24 12.33 -18.54
C LEU A 238 5.31 12.02 -19.60
N GLN A 239 5.78 10.77 -19.64
CA GLN A 239 6.81 10.30 -20.56
C GLN A 239 6.59 8.82 -20.90
N SER A 240 6.97 8.41 -22.10
CA SER A 240 7.05 7.00 -22.49
C SER A 240 8.33 6.35 -21.97
N GLY A 241 8.25 5.11 -21.52
CA GLY A 241 9.43 4.35 -21.09
C GLY A 241 9.10 2.90 -20.72
N ASN A 242 10.14 2.12 -20.44
CA ASN A 242 10.01 0.70 -20.14
C ASN A 242 9.99 0.46 -18.63
N LEU A 243 8.79 0.42 -18.03
CA LEU A 243 8.61 0.20 -16.59
C LEU A 243 9.13 -1.17 -16.13
N ALA A 244 9.15 -2.18 -16.99
CA ALA A 244 9.66 -3.51 -16.64
C ALA A 244 11.17 -3.52 -16.30
N LYS A 245 11.94 -2.51 -16.76
CA LYS A 245 13.38 -2.37 -16.48
C LYS A 245 13.68 -1.69 -15.15
N PHE A 246 12.76 -0.89 -14.62
CA PHE A 246 12.96 -0.24 -13.33
C PHE A 246 13.12 -1.28 -12.23
N ARG A 247 13.99 -1.01 -11.25
CA ARG A 247 14.11 -1.81 -10.03
C ARG A 247 14.13 -0.85 -8.85
N SER A 248 13.25 -1.08 -7.87
CA SER A 248 13.29 -0.31 -6.62
C SER A 248 14.45 -0.82 -5.76
N ASN A 249 15.23 0.10 -5.23
CA ASN A 249 16.26 -0.18 -4.24
C ASN A 249 15.79 0.15 -2.81
N THR A 250 14.48 0.44 -2.64
CA THR A 250 13.89 0.84 -1.37
C THR A 250 13.15 -0.35 -0.76
N LEU A 251 13.43 -0.62 0.52
CA LEU A 251 12.74 -1.65 1.30
C LEU A 251 11.38 -1.15 1.84
N PRO A 252 10.47 -2.06 2.22
CA PRO A 252 10.49 -3.51 1.96
C PRO A 252 10.31 -3.91 0.49
N GLN A 253 10.94 -5.03 0.11
CA GLN A 253 10.78 -5.75 -1.16
C GLN A 253 10.63 -7.26 -0.94
N LEU A 254 10.06 -7.98 -1.93
CA LEU A 254 10.04 -9.44 -1.92
C LEU A 254 11.35 -10.00 -2.49
N PHE A 255 12.09 -10.71 -1.64
CA PHE A 255 13.26 -11.49 -1.99
C PHE A 255 12.90 -12.96 -2.21
N LYS A 256 13.68 -13.65 -3.05
CA LYS A 256 13.59 -15.09 -3.30
C LYS A 256 14.97 -15.69 -3.13
N GLY A 257 15.04 -16.85 -2.51
CA GLY A 257 16.29 -17.56 -2.31
C GLY A 257 16.08 -19.04 -2.06
N THR A 258 17.18 -19.74 -1.78
CA THR A 258 17.19 -21.15 -1.40
C THR A 258 18.16 -21.37 -0.25
N VAL A 259 17.77 -22.17 0.74
CA VAL A 259 18.71 -22.71 1.73
C VAL A 259 19.34 -23.99 1.17
N ASP A 260 20.67 -24.06 1.16
CA ASP A 260 21.49 -25.15 0.61
C ASP A 260 21.12 -25.56 -0.83
N GLY A 261 20.60 -24.63 -1.64
CA GLY A 261 20.12 -24.90 -3.00
C GLY A 261 18.85 -25.79 -3.06
N LYS A 262 18.28 -26.19 -1.92
CA LYS A 262 17.21 -27.21 -1.85
C LYS A 262 15.87 -26.66 -1.40
N SER A 263 15.88 -25.75 -0.44
CA SER A 263 14.67 -25.26 0.23
C SER A 263 14.36 -23.84 -0.22
N PRO A 264 13.54 -23.65 -1.29
CA PRO A 264 13.21 -22.32 -1.76
C PRO A 264 12.35 -21.57 -0.75
N PHE A 265 12.65 -20.29 -0.58
CA PHE A 265 11.94 -19.38 0.30
C PHE A 265 11.68 -18.04 -0.38
N VAL A 266 10.73 -17.30 0.19
CA VAL A 266 10.49 -15.88 -0.06
C VAL A 266 10.67 -15.13 1.25
N ALA A 267 11.15 -13.90 1.18
CA ALA A 267 11.31 -13.03 2.35
C ALA A 267 10.91 -11.60 2.04
N ILE A 268 10.37 -10.90 3.03
CA ILE A 268 10.26 -9.45 3.07
C ILE A 268 11.15 -8.99 4.19
N LEU A 269 12.04 -8.05 3.88
CA LEU A 269 12.94 -7.43 4.84
C LEU A 269 12.65 -5.93 4.89
N GLU A 270 12.75 -5.36 6.06
CA GLU A 270 12.56 -3.95 6.35
C GLU A 270 13.66 -3.51 7.34
N ILE A 271 14.09 -2.27 7.22
CA ILE A 271 15.11 -1.70 8.11
C ILE A 271 14.37 -0.90 9.17
N ASP A 272 14.68 -1.17 10.43
CA ASP A 272 14.22 -0.41 11.58
C ASP A 272 15.37 0.45 12.11
N GLY A 273 15.20 1.78 12.08
CA GLY A 273 16.23 2.71 12.51
C GLY A 273 17.53 2.63 11.68
N SER A 274 18.68 2.77 12.35
CA SER A 274 19.99 2.77 11.69
C SER A 274 20.53 1.38 11.41
N ASP A 275 20.26 0.40 12.28
CA ASP A 275 20.98 -0.88 12.29
C ASP A 275 20.06 -2.10 12.45
N GLY A 276 18.79 -1.92 12.79
CA GLY A 276 17.84 -3.03 12.96
C GLY A 276 17.29 -3.52 11.63
N VAL A 277 17.10 -4.82 11.50
CA VAL A 277 16.37 -5.45 10.39
C VAL A 277 15.29 -6.35 10.96
N HIS A 278 14.06 -6.11 10.54
CA HIS A 278 12.96 -7.03 10.76
C HIS A 278 12.42 -7.53 9.43
N GLY A 279 11.71 -8.66 9.49
CA GLY A 279 11.15 -9.23 8.30
C GLY A 279 10.28 -10.43 8.57
N ILE A 280 9.79 -10.99 7.48
CA ILE A 280 9.03 -12.22 7.48
C ILE A 280 9.46 -13.05 6.28
N TYR A 281 9.74 -14.32 6.50
CA TYR A 281 10.04 -15.25 5.42
C TYR A 281 9.17 -16.49 5.49
N ALA A 282 9.01 -17.16 4.35
CA ALA A 282 8.31 -18.43 4.29
C ALA A 282 9.02 -19.36 3.30
N TYR A 283 9.29 -20.58 3.74
CA TYR A 283 9.64 -21.67 2.83
C TYR A 283 8.45 -21.98 1.92
N LEU A 284 8.66 -22.09 0.62
CA LEU A 284 7.57 -22.37 -0.34
C LEU A 284 6.88 -23.71 -0.08
N LYS A 285 7.60 -24.67 0.53
CA LYS A 285 7.07 -25.97 0.95
C LYS A 285 6.08 -25.86 2.11
N TYR A 286 6.39 -25.04 3.11
CA TYR A 286 5.62 -24.97 4.37
C TYR A 286 4.62 -23.81 4.40
N ARG A 287 4.89 -22.75 3.64
CA ARG A 287 4.01 -21.59 3.42
C ARG A 287 3.64 -20.78 4.67
N LYS A 288 4.05 -21.22 5.86
CA LYS A 288 3.94 -20.48 7.11
C LYS A 288 4.98 -19.38 7.17
N GLY A 289 4.56 -18.16 7.50
CA GLY A 289 5.48 -17.07 7.74
C GLY A 289 6.21 -17.25 9.06
N ILE A 290 7.48 -16.87 9.06
CA ILE A 290 8.38 -16.91 10.20
C ILE A 290 8.98 -15.52 10.30
N TYR A 291 8.81 -14.88 11.46
CA TYR A 291 9.41 -13.58 11.72
C TYR A 291 10.92 -13.69 11.82
N LEU A 292 11.59 -12.68 11.30
CA LEU A 292 13.04 -12.49 11.37
C LEU A 292 13.29 -11.16 12.05
N THR A 293 14.25 -11.14 12.97
CA THR A 293 14.83 -9.94 13.57
C THR A 293 16.33 -10.12 13.61
N GLY A 294 17.09 -9.06 13.41
CA GLY A 294 18.54 -9.05 13.54
C GLY A 294 19.09 -7.65 13.36
N ASP A 295 20.41 -7.53 13.44
CA ASP A 295 21.14 -6.28 13.25
C ASP A 295 22.04 -6.37 12.01
N ILE A 296 22.30 -5.24 11.36
CA ILE A 296 23.27 -5.13 10.27
C ILE A 296 24.67 -5.04 10.88
N GLU A 297 25.43 -6.13 10.87
CA GLU A 297 26.83 -6.09 11.28
C GLU A 297 27.73 -5.49 10.18
N GLY A 298 28.37 -4.36 10.50
CA GLY A 298 29.39 -3.71 9.68
C GLY A 298 28.94 -2.35 9.12
N LYS A 299 29.85 -1.35 9.15
CA LYS A 299 29.67 -0.06 8.46
C LYS A 299 29.68 -0.29 6.95
N THR A 300 28.60 -0.82 6.40
CA THR A 300 28.37 -0.71 4.97
C THR A 300 27.91 0.72 4.76
N PRO A 301 28.67 1.59 4.07
CA PRO A 301 28.10 2.83 3.62
C PRO A 301 26.89 2.44 2.79
N ILE A 302 25.69 2.84 3.21
CA ILE A 302 24.51 2.85 2.36
C ILE A 302 24.78 3.93 1.31
N ASN A 303 25.73 3.66 0.41
CA ASN A 303 25.87 4.39 -0.82
C ASN A 303 24.62 4.01 -1.60
N ARG A 304 23.78 5.02 -1.86
CA ARG A 304 22.61 5.00 -2.72
C ARG A 304 23.01 4.62 -4.15
N THR A 305 23.42 3.38 -4.38
CA THR A 305 23.68 2.79 -5.69
C THR A 305 24.00 1.31 -5.47
N CYS A 306 22.99 0.45 -5.56
CA CYS A 306 23.25 -0.90 -6.04
C CYS A 306 23.53 -0.76 -7.55
N VAL A 307 24.81 -0.73 -7.91
CA VAL A 307 25.25 -0.91 -9.30
C VAL A 307 25.01 -2.37 -9.65
N ALA A 308 24.41 -2.59 -10.82
CA ALA A 308 24.11 -3.90 -11.41
C ALA A 308 25.36 -4.72 -11.71
#